data_AF-A0A832V560-F1
#
_entry.id   AF-A0A832V560-F1
#
_cell.length_a   1.000
_cell.length_b   1.000
_cell.length_c   1.000
_cell.angle_alpha   90.00
_cell.angle_beta   90.00
_cell.angle_gamma   90.00
#
_symmetry.space_group_name_H-M   'P 1'
#
loop_
_entity.id
_entity.type
_entity.pdbx_description
1 polymer ?
#
loop_
_entity_poly.entity_id
_entity_poly.type
_entity_poly.pdbx_seq_one_letter_code
_entity_poly.pdbx_strand_id
1 'polypeptide(L)'
;SDLPDEIKKELLGGEKFKVTLQAGELIEEIIGEGSPDLFFIHRKDIVLRKSEFIDDRTLLVNCDKACSDLNREFIEELKKPETKLYFTLEKL
;
A
#
# COMPACT_ATOMS: atom_id res chain seq x y z
N SER A 1 12.26 -3.77 0.07
CA SER A 1 13.69 -3.44 0.34
C SER A 1 14.07 -1.99 0.05
N ASP A 2 13.52 -1.36 -0.99
CA ASP A 2 14.09 -0.12 -1.57
C ASP A 2 13.50 1.18 -1.01
N LEU A 3 12.70 1.10 0.04
CA LEU A 3 12.18 2.28 0.75
C LEU A 3 13.32 3.00 1.50
N PRO A 4 13.31 4.35 1.54
CA PRO A 4 14.23 5.11 2.38
C PRO A 4 14.15 4.67 3.85
N ASP A 5 15.28 4.67 4.55
CA ASP A 5 15.34 4.20 5.93
C ASP A 5 14.51 5.05 6.90
N GLU A 6 14.28 6.32 6.57
CA GLU A 6 13.38 7.21 7.31
C GLU A 6 11.94 6.68 7.28
N ILE A 7 11.41 6.40 6.08
CA ILE A 7 10.07 5.85 5.90
C ILE A 7 9.93 4.48 6.58
N LYS A 8 10.96 3.63 6.50
CA LYS A 8 10.95 2.33 7.22
C LYS A 8 10.81 2.51 8.72
N LYS A 9 11.51 3.48 9.32
CA LYS A 9 11.41 3.75 10.76
C LYS A 9 10.01 4.19 11.16
N GLU A 10 9.38 5.03 10.36
CA GLU A 10 8.01 5.48 10.61
C GLU A 10 7.00 4.34 10.47
N LEU A 11 7.14 3.49 9.46
CA LEU A 11 6.34 2.28 9.32
C LEU A 11 6.54 1.32 10.50
N LEU A 12 7.77 1.15 11.00
CA LEU A 12 8.03 0.35 12.20
C LEU A 12 7.49 0.99 13.48
N GLY A 13 7.29 2.31 13.49
CA GLY A 13 6.71 3.05 14.59
C GLY A 13 5.21 2.83 14.76
N GLY A 14 4.54 2.15 13.82
CA GLY A 14 3.09 2.00 13.83
C GLY A 14 2.35 3.26 13.37
N GLU A 15 3.04 4.18 12.71
CA GLU A 15 2.46 5.43 12.23
C GLU A 15 1.40 5.18 11.15
N LYS A 16 0.48 6.13 11.00
CA LYS A 16 -0.55 6.08 9.96
C LYS A 16 -0.03 6.58 8.64
N PHE A 17 -0.42 5.89 7.58
CA PHE A 17 -0.06 6.24 6.21
C PHE A 17 -1.28 6.25 5.33
N LYS A 18 -1.27 7.18 4.38
CA LYS A 18 -2.14 7.18 3.21
C LYS A 18 -1.36 6.65 2.02
N VAL A 19 -1.96 5.68 1.35
CA VAL A 19 -1.52 5.19 0.05
C VAL A 19 -2.46 5.77 -1.00
N THR A 20 -1.87 6.44 -1.99
CA THR A 20 -2.59 6.89 -3.18
C THR A 20 -2.14 6.02 -4.36
N LEU A 21 -3.12 5.37 -4.98
CA LEU A 21 -2.96 4.56 -6.20
C LEU A 21 -3.56 5.34 -7.37
N GLN A 22 -2.77 5.60 -8.40
CA GLN A 22 -3.23 6.32 -9.60
C GLN A 22 -3.05 5.47 -10.86
N ALA A 23 -4.13 5.29 -11.61
CA ALA A 23 -4.16 4.61 -12.90
C ALA A 23 -4.85 5.51 -13.93
N GLY A 24 -4.05 6.15 -14.79
CA GLY A 24 -4.56 7.22 -15.66
C GLY A 24 -5.10 8.39 -14.84
N GLU A 25 -6.37 8.75 -15.07
CA GLU A 25 -7.07 9.81 -14.33
C GLU A 25 -7.81 9.29 -13.07
N LEU A 26 -7.81 7.97 -12.86
CA LEU A 26 -8.50 7.35 -11.73
C LEU A 26 -7.58 7.26 -10.52
N ILE A 27 -8.10 7.61 -9.35
CA ILE A 27 -7.35 7.64 -8.08
C ILE A 27 -8.10 6.84 -7.02
N GLU A 28 -7.36 6.02 -6.29
CA GLU A 28 -7.81 5.31 -5.09
C GLU A 28 -6.93 5.71 -3.90
N GLU A 29 -7.56 6.07 -2.79
CA GLU A 29 -6.87 6.35 -1.53
C GLU A 29 -7.18 5.26 -0.52
N ILE A 30 -6.15 4.76 0.17
CA ILE A 30 -6.22 3.71 1.18
C ILE A 30 -5.48 4.22 2.42
N ILE A 31 -6.09 4.13 3.59
CA ILE A 31 -5.44 4.49 4.86
C ILE A 31 -5.13 3.22 5.62
N GLY A 32 -3.91 3.10 6.12
CA GLY A 32 -3.48 1.99 6.95
C GLY A 32 -2.42 2.39 7.96
N GLU A 33 -1.94 1.41 8.71
CA GLU A 33 -1.00 1.59 9.81
C GLU A 33 0.24 0.76 9.57
N GLY A 34 1.39 1.30 9.95
CA GLY A 34 2.61 0.53 10.08
C GLY A 34 2.53 -0.48 11.23
N SER A 35 3.59 -1.24 11.45
CA SER A 35 3.72 -2.13 12.61
C SER A 35 5.19 -2.37 12.95
N PRO A 36 5.55 -2.53 14.24
CA PRO A 36 6.89 -2.92 14.65
C PRO A 36 7.32 -4.30 14.13
N ASP A 37 6.36 -5.15 13.75
CA ASP A 37 6.62 -6.51 13.29
C ASP A 37 6.86 -6.60 11.76
N LEU A 38 7.02 -5.47 11.05
CA LEU A 38 7.27 -5.46 9.61
C LEU A 38 8.73 -5.83 9.27
N PHE A 39 8.93 -6.63 8.21
CA PHE A 39 10.24 -7.16 7.86
C PHE A 39 10.90 -6.51 6.61
N PHE A 40 10.14 -5.89 5.71
CA PHE A 40 10.59 -5.23 4.45
C PHE A 40 11.59 -6.03 3.57
N ILE A 41 11.65 -7.35 3.73
CA ILE A 41 12.64 -8.21 3.05
C ILE A 41 12.24 -8.58 1.63
N HIS A 42 10.96 -8.47 1.28
CA HIS A 42 10.51 -8.78 -0.07
C HIS A 42 10.95 -7.70 -1.07
N ARG A 43 11.40 -8.15 -2.26
CA ARG A 43 12.01 -7.28 -3.28
C ARG A 43 11.06 -6.88 -4.41
N LYS A 44 9.92 -7.56 -4.55
CA LYS A 44 9.05 -7.41 -5.73
C LYS A 44 7.59 -7.09 -5.41
N ASP A 45 7.16 -7.33 -4.18
CA ASP A 45 5.75 -7.32 -3.82
C ASP A 45 5.55 -6.40 -2.63
N ILE A 46 4.41 -5.72 -2.62
CA ILE A 46 3.90 -4.88 -1.55
C ILE A 46 2.46 -5.34 -1.29
N VAL A 47 2.13 -5.60 -0.03
CA VAL A 47 0.78 -6.02 0.39
C VAL A 47 0.25 -5.07 1.45
N LEU A 48 -0.96 -4.56 1.22
CA LEU A 48 -1.75 -3.80 2.19
C LEU A 48 -2.87 -4.70 2.71
N ARG A 49 -3.08 -4.73 4.02
CA ARG A 49 -4.00 -5.68 4.67
C ARG A 49 -5.01 -4.97 5.54
N LYS A 50 -6.28 -5.39 5.45
CA LYS A 50 -7.31 -4.97 6.42
C LYS A 50 -7.11 -5.60 7.80
N SER A 51 -6.48 -6.78 7.86
CA SER A 51 -6.18 -7.47 9.11
C SER A 51 -4.79 -7.10 9.64
N GLU A 52 -4.53 -7.47 10.88
CA GLU A 52 -3.23 -7.34 11.56
C GLU A 52 -2.25 -8.47 11.22
N PHE A 53 -2.60 -9.39 10.32
CA PHE A 53 -1.70 -10.48 9.94
C PHE A 53 -0.51 -9.93 9.14
N ILE A 54 0.71 -10.28 9.53
CA ILE A 54 1.93 -9.79 8.88
C ILE A 54 2.70 -10.95 8.26
N ASP A 55 3.11 -10.75 7.01
CA ASP A 55 4.12 -11.55 6.33
C ASP A 55 5.24 -10.67 5.76
N ASP A 56 6.22 -11.29 5.14
CA ASP A 56 7.41 -10.65 4.56
C ASP A 56 7.13 -9.60 3.47
N ARG A 57 5.92 -9.61 2.90
CA ARG A 57 5.44 -8.70 1.85
C ARG A 57 4.58 -7.55 2.39
N THR A 58 4.19 -7.62 3.66
CA THR A 58 3.27 -6.65 4.25
C THR A 58 3.94 -5.29 4.40
N LEU A 59 3.23 -4.24 4.00
CA LEU A 59 3.68 -2.84 4.13
C LEU A 59 2.79 -2.07 5.13
N LEU A 60 1.47 -2.27 5.05
CA LEU A 60 0.50 -1.69 5.99
C LEU A 60 -0.50 -2.77 6.42
N VAL A 61 -0.94 -2.65 7.67
CA VAL A 61 -2.03 -3.41 8.28
C VAL A 61 -3.19 -2.46 8.64
N ASN A 62 -4.30 -3.00 9.12
CA ASN A 62 -5.49 -2.24 9.52
C ASN A 62 -6.00 -1.27 8.43
N CYS A 63 -5.84 -1.64 7.17
CA CYS A 63 -6.28 -0.82 6.06
C CYS A 63 -7.82 -0.68 6.01
N ASP A 64 -8.29 0.51 5.67
CA ASP A 64 -9.73 0.80 5.50
C ASP A 64 -10.34 0.08 4.28
N LYS A 65 -9.53 -0.15 3.24
CA LYS A 65 -9.91 -0.82 2.00
C LYS A 65 -9.11 -2.09 1.73
N ALA A 66 -9.77 -3.08 1.12
CA ALA A 66 -9.17 -4.21 0.41
C ALA A 66 -9.39 -4.08 -1.10
N CYS A 67 -8.82 -5.00 -1.88
CA CYS A 67 -9.04 -5.07 -3.33
C CYS A 67 -10.53 -5.14 -3.72
N SER A 68 -11.39 -5.74 -2.87
CA SER A 68 -12.83 -5.81 -3.10
C SER A 68 -13.54 -4.46 -3.00
N ASP A 69 -12.91 -3.50 -2.31
CA ASP A 69 -13.48 -2.18 -2.00
C ASP A 69 -13.06 -1.13 -3.05
N LEU A 70 -12.15 -1.48 -3.97
CA LEU A 70 -11.70 -0.59 -5.04
C LEU A 70 -12.81 -0.37 -6.08
N ASN A 71 -12.85 0.84 -6.64
CA ASN A 71 -13.80 1.19 -7.69
C ASN A 71 -13.64 0.25 -8.90
N ARG A 72 -14.77 -0.19 -9.46
CA ARG A 72 -14.80 -1.07 -10.63
C ARG A 72 -14.13 -0.46 -11.85
N GLU A 73 -14.31 0.84 -12.08
CA GLU A 73 -13.65 1.55 -13.19
C GLU A 73 -12.13 1.53 -13.03
N PHE A 74 -11.63 1.70 -11.80
CA PHE A 74 -10.20 1.61 -11.50
C PHE A 74 -9.66 0.21 -11.79
N ILE A 75 -10.40 -0.83 -11.41
CA ILE A 75 -10.04 -2.22 -11.70
C ILE A 75 -10.02 -2.49 -13.21
N GLU A 76 -11.01 -1.99 -13.96
CA GLU A 76 -11.03 -2.16 -15.42
C GLU A 76 -9.87 -1.41 -16.10
N GLU A 77 -9.48 -0.24 -15.61
CA GLU A 77 -8.32 0.50 -16.12
C GLU A 77 -7.02 -0.30 -15.90
N LEU A 78 -6.84 -0.91 -14.73
CA LEU A 78 -5.66 -1.72 -14.42
C LEU A 78 -5.54 -3.00 -15.25
N LYS A 79 -6.63 -3.49 -15.84
CA LYS A 79 -6.58 -4.68 -16.73
C LYS A 79 -5.95 -4.37 -18.08
N LYS A 80 -5.85 -3.11 -18.47
CA LYS A 80 -5.23 -2.73 -19.75
C LYS A 80 -3.71 -2.87 -19.63
N PRO A 81 -3.03 -3.56 -20.56
CA PRO A 81 -1.57 -3.75 -20.53
C PRO A 81 -0.80 -2.42 -20.63
N GLU A 82 -1.47 -1.43 -21.20
CA GLU A 82 -1.30 0.01 -21.17
C GLU A 82 -0.79 0.65 -19.89
N THR A 83 -1.46 0.23 -18.83
CA THR A 83 -1.74 1.08 -17.69
C THR A 83 -0.55 1.06 -16.76
N LYS A 84 -0.04 2.26 -16.50
CA LYS A 84 0.95 2.47 -15.45
C LYS A 84 0.23 2.81 -14.17
N LEU A 85 0.47 2.00 -13.14
CA LEU A 85 0.04 2.27 -11.78
C LEU A 85 1.13 3.08 -11.08
N TYR A 86 0.77 4.26 -10.58
CA TYR A 86 1.60 5.04 -9.68
C TYR A 86 1.17 4.77 -8.24
N PHE A 87 2.15 4.55 -7.38
CA PHE A 87 1.97 4.30 -5.96
C PHE A 87 2.67 5.42 -5.19
N THR A 88 1.93 6.12 -4.34
CA THR A 88 2.46 7.18 -3.48
C THR A 88 2.10 6.86 -2.04
N LEU A 89 3.08 6.98 -1.15
CA LEU A 89 2.95 6.73 0.28
C LEU A 89 3.25 8.03 1.02
N GLU A 90 2.30 8.48 1.83
CA GLU A 90 2.39 9.73 2.61
C GLU A 90 2.05 9.44 4.06
N LYS A 91 2.88 9.91 4.99
CA LYS A 91 2.57 9.86 6.41
C LYS A 91 1.44 10.84 6.73
N LEU A 92 0.52 10.42 7.61
CA LEU A 92 -0.59 11.23 8.11
C LEU A 92 -0.24 11.95 9.41
#